data_AF-A0A0C9WQH4-F1
#
_entry.id   AF-A0A0C9WQH4-F1
#
_cell.length_a   1.000
_cell.length_b   1.000
_cell.length_c   1.000
_cell.angle_alpha   90.00
_cell.angle_beta   90.00
_cell.angle_gamma   90.00
#
_symmetry.space_group_name_H-M   'P 1'
#
loop_
_entity.id
_entity.type
_entity.pdbx_description
1 polymer ?
#
loop_
_entity_poly.entity_id
_entity_poly.type
_entity_poly.pdbx_seq_one_letter_code
_entity_poly.pdbx_strand_id
1 'polypeptide(L)'
;MNNAVMRHPVASREQNFSFSTVSNSASAGTLTYLLNNTRPLDLHEQMLKAVRSPMAFPQDIDNLLHALEKVGIIIGAAQAAAKDTRVRHCVRCHQTYLERNNGFQACQVAHDKPRLIKTGIQANANTGPSGFKNYYSCCNQTVDTDSGAPSHYHFLGRHTTVETNVRYNSTNVATCVMRKCAGQVAARDVVIGQVPPVQSAAPIPSRPASRMEVS
;
A
#
# COMPACT_ATOMS: atom_id res chain seq x y z
N MET A 1 18.34 -26.62 73.39
CA MET A 1 18.79 -26.38 71.99
C MET A 1 17.57 -25.87 71.23
N ASN A 2 17.40 -24.56 71.15
CA ASN A 2 16.23 -23.91 70.56
C ASN A 2 16.61 -23.35 69.19
N ASN A 3 16.06 -23.91 68.12
CA ASN A 3 16.22 -23.41 66.75
C ASN A 3 15.19 -22.30 66.49
N ALA A 4 15.67 -21.05 66.47
CA ALA A 4 14.90 -19.89 66.04
C ALA A 4 14.95 -19.78 64.51
N VAL A 5 13.82 -20.01 63.84
CA VAL A 5 13.66 -19.84 62.40
C VAL A 5 13.31 -18.38 62.11
N MET A 6 14.26 -17.60 61.60
CA MET A 6 13.99 -16.28 61.02
C MET A 6 13.24 -16.43 59.69
N ARG A 7 12.05 -15.82 59.59
CA ARG A 7 11.34 -15.63 58.32
C ARG A 7 11.65 -14.25 57.78
N HIS A 8 12.23 -14.18 56.58
CA HIS A 8 12.44 -12.92 55.88
C HIS A 8 11.12 -12.40 55.27
N PRO A 9 10.87 -11.08 55.30
CA PRO A 9 9.70 -10.48 54.67
C PRO A 9 9.87 -10.46 53.14
N VAL A 10 8.90 -11.03 52.43
CA VAL A 10 8.76 -10.95 50.98
C VAL A 10 8.34 -9.52 50.63
N ALA A 11 9.17 -8.80 49.88
CA ALA A 11 8.84 -7.47 49.38
C ALA A 11 7.86 -7.60 48.18
N SER A 12 6.57 -7.64 48.49
CA SER A 12 5.48 -7.59 47.49
C SER A 12 5.33 -6.17 46.96
N ARG A 13 6.23 -5.74 46.06
CA ARG A 13 6.03 -4.53 45.27
C ARG A 13 5.35 -4.89 43.96
N GLU A 14 4.09 -5.31 44.06
CA GLU A 14 3.17 -5.31 42.93
C GLU A 14 2.94 -3.85 42.53
N GLN A 15 3.70 -3.39 41.54
CA GLN A 15 3.35 -2.19 40.80
C GLN A 15 2.06 -2.50 40.04
N ASN A 16 0.93 -2.23 40.69
CA ASN A 16 -0.37 -2.13 40.05
C ASN A 16 -0.28 -1.01 39.01
N PHE A 17 0.10 -1.36 37.78
CA PHE A 17 -0.14 -0.54 36.60
C PHE A 17 -1.66 -0.46 36.45
N SER A 18 -2.24 0.55 37.09
CA SER A 18 -3.62 0.94 36.87
C SER A 18 -3.72 1.34 35.40
N PHE A 19 -4.21 0.42 34.56
CA PHE A 19 -4.66 0.72 33.20
C PHE A 19 -5.89 1.60 33.33
N SER A 20 -5.70 2.89 33.56
CA SER A 20 -6.74 3.89 33.40
C SER A 20 -7.36 3.65 32.03
N THR A 21 -8.67 3.44 31.99
CA THR A 21 -9.43 3.24 30.75
C THR A 21 -9.26 4.48 29.87
N VAL A 22 -8.24 4.47 28.99
CA VAL A 22 -7.87 5.56 28.06
C VAL A 22 -9.09 6.02 27.23
N SER A 23 -10.05 5.11 27.08
CA SER A 23 -11.36 5.29 26.44
C SER A 23 -12.15 6.52 26.90
N ASN A 24 -11.89 7.09 28.08
CA ASN A 24 -12.71 8.19 28.63
C ASN A 24 -12.02 9.57 28.66
N SER A 25 -10.82 9.71 28.12
CA SER A 25 -10.18 11.04 28.07
C SER A 25 -10.84 11.94 27.00
N ALA A 26 -10.96 13.24 27.29
CA ALA A 26 -11.48 14.21 26.32
C ALA A 26 -10.66 14.20 25.01
N SER A 27 -9.34 14.06 25.11
CA SER A 27 -8.43 13.95 23.96
C SER A 27 -8.69 12.71 23.10
N ALA A 28 -8.96 11.55 23.71
CA ALA A 28 -9.32 10.34 22.97
C ALA A 28 -10.67 10.51 22.24
N GLY A 29 -11.64 11.18 22.87
CA GLY A 29 -12.91 11.54 22.23
C GLY A 29 -12.72 12.41 21.00
N THR A 30 -11.92 13.48 21.12
CA THR A 30 -11.59 14.38 19.99
C THR A 30 -10.87 13.65 18.86
N LEU A 31 -9.86 12.83 19.17
CA LEU A 31 -9.14 12.06 18.15
C LEU A 31 -10.05 11.06 17.44
N THR A 32 -10.91 10.36 18.19
CA THR A 32 -11.89 9.42 17.63
C THR A 32 -12.86 10.13 16.71
N TYR A 33 -13.39 11.29 17.12
CA TYR A 33 -14.25 12.11 16.28
C TYR A 33 -13.55 12.54 14.99
N LEU A 34 -12.31 13.04 15.08
CA LEU A 34 -11.51 13.42 13.91
C LEU A 34 -11.33 12.24 12.94
N LEU A 35 -10.91 11.08 13.43
CA LEU A 35 -10.66 9.89 12.60
C LEU A 35 -11.94 9.35 11.95
N ASN A 36 -13.07 9.40 12.64
CA ASN A 36 -14.35 8.93 12.11
C ASN A 36 -15.00 9.90 11.11
N ASN A 37 -14.69 11.20 11.20
CA ASN A 37 -15.29 12.24 10.36
C ASN A 37 -14.34 12.81 9.30
N THR A 38 -13.12 12.27 9.18
CA THR A 38 -12.17 12.64 8.12
C THR A 38 -12.03 11.50 7.13
N ARG A 39 -12.09 11.78 5.83
CA ARG A 39 -11.84 10.74 4.82
C ARG A 39 -10.38 10.29 4.94
N PRO A 40 -10.07 8.99 4.83
CA PRO A 40 -8.69 8.51 4.95
C PRO A 40 -7.70 9.20 4.00
N LEU A 41 -8.15 9.53 2.77
CA LEU A 41 -7.34 10.24 1.78
C LEU A 41 -7.01 11.66 2.25
N ASP A 42 -8.01 12.40 2.74
CA ASP A 42 -7.83 13.78 3.21
C ASP A 42 -6.89 13.82 4.42
N LEU A 43 -7.04 12.88 5.36
CA LEU A 43 -6.15 12.74 6.51
C LEU A 43 -4.71 12.48 6.07
N HIS A 44 -4.52 11.54 5.14
CA HIS A 44 -3.20 11.22 4.59
C HIS A 44 -2.57 12.43 3.88
N GLU A 45 -3.33 13.16 3.07
CA GLU A 45 -2.85 14.37 2.39
C GLU A 45 -2.47 15.48 3.38
N GLN A 46 -3.29 15.71 4.41
CA GLN A 46 -2.99 16.69 5.45
C GLN A 46 -1.74 16.32 6.25
N MET A 47 -1.57 15.04 6.62
CA MET A 47 -0.36 14.57 7.30
C MET A 47 0.87 14.75 6.41
N LEU A 48 0.79 14.40 5.13
CA LEU A 48 1.90 14.63 4.19
C LEU A 48 2.24 16.11 4.03
N LYS A 49 1.21 16.98 3.97
CA LYS A 49 1.39 18.43 3.90
C LYS A 49 2.07 18.97 5.16
N ALA A 50 1.67 18.49 6.33
CA ALA A 50 2.28 18.87 7.61
C ALA A 50 3.74 18.45 7.69
N VAL A 51 4.06 17.19 7.34
CA VAL A 51 5.44 16.65 7.37
C VAL A 51 6.35 17.34 6.35
N ARG A 52 5.82 17.78 5.20
CA ARG A 52 6.58 18.50 4.16
C ARG A 52 6.60 20.01 4.36
N SER A 53 5.93 20.51 5.39
CA SER A 53 5.88 21.95 5.67
C SER A 53 7.27 22.46 6.01
N PRO A 54 7.73 23.59 5.44
CA PRO A 54 8.98 24.21 5.86
C PRO A 54 8.95 24.71 7.31
N MET A 55 7.75 24.80 7.92
CA MET A 55 7.57 25.20 9.31
C MET A 55 7.52 24.00 10.28
N ALA A 56 7.66 22.76 9.79
CA ALA A 56 7.68 21.59 10.66
C ALA A 56 9.03 21.52 11.39
N PHE A 57 9.00 21.48 12.73
CA PHE A 57 10.20 21.25 13.51
C PHE A 57 10.53 19.76 13.51
N PRO A 58 11.81 19.36 13.35
CA PRO A 58 12.21 17.95 13.39
C PRO A 58 11.72 17.23 14.65
N GLN A 59 11.75 17.91 15.80
CA GLN A 59 11.27 17.36 17.07
C GLN A 59 9.78 16.99 17.05
N ASP A 60 8.94 17.75 16.34
CA ASP A 60 7.50 17.44 16.23
C ASP A 60 7.27 16.18 15.40
N ILE A 61 8.09 15.97 14.37
CA ILE A 61 8.06 14.77 13.53
C ILE A 61 8.52 13.56 14.33
N ASP A 62 9.59 13.69 15.12
CA ASP A 62 10.07 12.63 16.00
C ASP A 62 9.04 12.28 17.08
N ASN A 63 8.40 13.29 17.69
CA ASN A 63 7.32 13.10 18.65
C ASN A 63 6.13 12.36 18.03
N LEU A 64 5.75 12.72 16.80
CA LEU A 64 4.68 12.05 16.06
C LEU A 64 5.04 10.58 15.78
N LEU A 65 6.24 10.30 15.28
CA LEU A 65 6.69 8.93 15.02
C LEU A 65 6.69 8.09 16.30
N HIS A 66 7.19 8.65 17.41
CA HIS A 66 7.20 7.99 18.70
C HIS A 66 5.78 7.73 19.24
N ALA A 67 4.85 8.66 19.04
CA ALA A 67 3.44 8.47 19.41
C ALA A 67 2.80 7.34 18.59
N LEU A 68 3.03 7.27 17.28
CA LEU A 68 2.55 6.20 16.41
C LEU A 68 3.08 4.82 16.85
N GLU A 69 4.37 4.74 17.18
CA GLU A 69 4.98 3.52 17.69
C GLU A 69 4.33 3.06 19.01
N LYS A 70 4.10 3.98 19.95
CA LYS A 70 3.47 3.68 21.24
C LYS A 70 2.04 3.18 21.12
N VAL A 71 1.29 3.61 20.10
CA VAL A 71 -0.07 3.09 19.84
C VAL A 71 -0.07 1.80 19.02
N GLY A 72 1.10 1.19 18.79
CA GLY A 72 1.25 -0.09 18.09
C GLY A 72 1.24 0.00 16.58
N ILE A 73 1.36 1.21 16.00
CA ILE A 73 1.54 1.35 14.55
C ILE A 73 2.98 0.95 14.23
N ILE A 74 3.12 -0.14 13.48
CA ILE A 74 4.41 -0.74 13.15
C ILE A 74 5.17 0.18 12.17
N ILE A 75 6.11 0.97 12.68
CA ILE A 75 6.95 1.88 11.88
C ILE A 75 8.32 1.30 11.53
N GLY A 76 8.75 0.19 12.14
CA GLY A 76 10.11 -0.36 11.97
C GLY A 76 10.45 -0.68 10.50
N ALA A 77 9.54 -1.33 9.78
CA ALA A 77 9.74 -1.61 8.35
C ALA A 77 9.80 -0.32 7.51
N ALA A 78 9.01 0.70 7.84
CA ALA A 78 9.03 1.99 7.16
C ALA A 78 10.33 2.76 7.41
N GLN A 79 10.85 2.73 8.64
CA GLN A 79 12.15 3.34 8.96
C GLN A 79 13.30 2.65 8.24
N ALA A 80 13.30 1.31 8.18
CA ALA A 80 14.29 0.54 7.43
C ALA A 80 14.25 0.90 5.93
N ALA A 81 13.04 0.94 5.34
CA ALA A 81 12.83 1.37 3.96
C ALA A 81 13.31 2.81 3.69
N ALA A 82 13.05 3.75 4.61
CA ALA A 82 13.45 5.14 4.47
C ALA A 82 14.98 5.34 4.51
N LYS A 83 15.68 4.51 5.31
CA LYS A 83 17.15 4.52 5.43
C LYS A 83 17.83 3.71 4.33
N ASP A 84 17.08 2.94 3.53
CA ASP A 84 17.65 2.07 2.51
C ASP A 84 18.17 2.87 1.30
N THR A 85 19.48 2.80 1.09
CA THR A 85 20.20 3.47 -0.01
C THR A 85 20.48 2.55 -1.20
N ARG A 86 20.04 1.29 -1.16
CA ARG A 86 20.34 0.32 -2.21
C ARG A 86 19.48 0.58 -3.45
N VAL A 87 20.16 0.70 -4.59
CA VAL A 87 19.53 0.79 -5.90
C VAL A 87 19.06 -0.61 -6.30
N ARG A 88 17.76 -0.74 -6.58
CA ARG A 88 17.12 -2.00 -6.99
C ARG A 88 16.62 -1.91 -8.42
N HIS A 89 16.51 -3.05 -9.08
CA HIS A 89 15.83 -3.19 -10.37
C HIS A 89 14.38 -3.63 -10.18
N CYS A 90 13.42 -2.92 -10.76
CA CYS A 90 12.03 -3.36 -10.77
C CYS A 90 11.84 -4.42 -11.86
N VAL A 91 11.53 -5.67 -11.50
CA VAL A 91 11.33 -6.75 -12.48
C VAL A 91 10.02 -6.62 -13.29
N ARG A 92 9.21 -5.59 -13.02
CA ARG A 92 7.96 -5.27 -13.74
C ARG A 92 8.14 -4.16 -14.79
N CYS A 93 8.67 -3.01 -14.39
CA CYS A 93 8.85 -1.86 -15.29
C CYS A 93 10.30 -1.68 -15.77
N HIS A 94 11.24 -2.48 -15.26
CA HIS A 94 12.66 -2.47 -15.56
C HIS A 94 13.42 -1.18 -15.24
N GLN A 95 12.78 -0.25 -14.51
CA GLN A 95 13.45 0.94 -13.98
C GLN A 95 14.18 0.61 -12.68
N THR A 96 15.25 1.34 -12.43
CA THR A 96 15.94 1.32 -11.13
C THR A 96 15.21 2.20 -10.13
N TYR A 97 15.16 1.79 -8.87
CA TYR A 97 14.49 2.56 -7.81
C TYR A 97 15.21 2.41 -6.47
N LEU A 98 14.96 3.36 -5.56
CA LEU A 98 15.31 3.29 -4.14
C LEU A 98 14.05 2.96 -3.34
N GLU A 99 14.15 2.13 -2.31
CA GLU A 99 12.97 1.70 -1.54
C GLU A 99 12.27 2.89 -0.84
N ARG A 100 13.03 3.89 -0.37
CA ARG A 100 12.47 5.14 0.17
C ARG A 100 11.58 5.92 -0.80
N ASN A 101 11.73 5.69 -2.10
CA ASN A 101 10.92 6.30 -3.16
C ASN A 101 9.84 5.34 -3.71
N ASN A 102 9.72 4.12 -3.17
CA ASN A 102 8.83 3.07 -3.65
C ASN A 102 7.40 3.20 -3.11
N GLY A 103 6.73 4.31 -3.42
CA GLY A 103 5.33 4.56 -3.05
C GLY A 103 4.32 3.67 -3.81
N PHE A 104 3.04 3.75 -3.42
CA PHE A 104 1.94 2.97 -4.04
C PHE A 104 1.69 3.25 -5.53
N GLN A 105 2.28 4.30 -6.10
CA GLN A 105 2.12 4.71 -7.49
C GLN A 105 3.46 4.88 -8.22
N ALA A 106 4.56 4.37 -7.63
CA ALA A 106 5.91 4.57 -8.16
C ALA A 106 6.17 3.76 -9.44
N CYS A 107 5.72 2.50 -9.47
CA CYS A 107 5.81 1.64 -10.63
C CYS A 107 4.62 1.88 -11.56
N GLN A 108 4.88 2.53 -12.68
CA GLN A 108 3.91 2.85 -13.71
C GLN A 108 4.28 2.11 -14.99
N VAL A 109 3.36 1.29 -15.52
CA VAL A 109 3.51 0.65 -16.83
C VAL A 109 2.37 1.12 -17.70
N ALA A 110 2.68 1.85 -18.77
CA ALA A 110 1.69 2.30 -19.73
C ALA A 110 1.09 1.10 -20.50
N HIS A 111 -0.15 1.25 -20.96
CA HIS A 111 -0.72 0.31 -21.93
C HIS A 111 0.06 0.34 -23.24
N ASP A 112 0.01 -0.76 -24.00
CA ASP A 112 0.46 -0.76 -25.39
C ASP A 112 -0.34 0.25 -26.21
N LYS A 113 0.23 0.70 -27.34
CA LYS A 113 -0.53 1.48 -28.32
C LYS A 113 -1.76 0.67 -28.76
N PRO A 114 -2.99 1.23 -28.63
CA PRO A 114 -4.18 0.51 -29.02
C PRO A 114 -4.19 0.24 -30.52
N ARG A 115 -4.82 -0.87 -30.91
CA ARG A 115 -5.13 -1.19 -32.31
C ARG A 115 -6.61 -0.98 -32.53
N LEU A 116 -6.96 -0.35 -33.65
CA LEU A 116 -8.36 -0.19 -34.01
C LEU A 116 -8.90 -1.52 -34.54
N ILE A 117 -9.97 -2.03 -33.94
CA ILE A 117 -10.66 -3.24 -34.40
C ILE A 117 -12.10 -2.90 -34.78
N LYS A 118 -12.63 -3.57 -35.81
CA LYS A 118 -14.03 -3.44 -36.20
C LYS A 118 -14.86 -4.39 -35.35
N THR A 119 -15.77 -3.87 -34.54
CA THR A 119 -16.72 -4.67 -33.77
C THR A 119 -18.04 -4.78 -34.52
N GLY A 120 -18.37 -6.00 -34.93
CA GLY A 120 -19.59 -6.32 -35.67
C GLY A 120 -19.33 -7.38 -36.73
N ILE A 121 -19.66 -8.64 -36.43
CA ILE A 121 -20.04 -9.57 -37.49
C ILE A 121 -21.45 -9.13 -37.86
N GLN A 122 -21.69 -8.75 -39.12
CA GLN A 122 -23.04 -8.56 -39.63
C GLN A 122 -23.78 -9.90 -39.55
N ALA A 123 -24.37 -10.22 -38.40
CA ALA A 123 -25.24 -11.39 -38.28
C ALA A 123 -26.64 -11.07 -38.80
N ASN A 124 -27.06 -9.79 -38.82
CA ASN A 124 -28.34 -9.35 -39.39
C ASN A 124 -28.27 -7.88 -39.83
N ALA A 125 -28.82 -7.57 -41.01
CA ALA A 125 -28.81 -6.23 -41.63
C ALA A 125 -29.55 -5.13 -40.84
N ASN A 126 -30.15 -5.46 -39.69
CA ASN A 126 -30.99 -4.56 -38.90
C ASN A 126 -30.39 -4.19 -37.53
N THR A 127 -29.17 -4.64 -37.19
CA THR A 127 -28.61 -4.43 -35.85
C THR A 127 -27.44 -3.44 -35.85
N GLY A 128 -27.76 -2.15 -35.93
CA GLY A 128 -26.89 -1.04 -35.50
C GLY A 128 -25.60 -0.78 -36.30
N PRO A 129 -24.99 0.41 -36.15
CA PRO A 129 -23.78 0.80 -36.87
C PRO A 129 -22.59 -0.07 -36.43
N SER A 130 -21.86 -0.57 -37.42
CA SER A 130 -20.55 -1.23 -37.23
C SER A 130 -19.57 -0.22 -36.61
N GLY A 131 -19.33 -0.32 -35.31
CA GLY A 131 -18.40 0.56 -34.59
C GLY A 131 -16.95 0.08 -34.69
N PHE A 132 -16.02 1.03 -34.66
CA PHE A 132 -14.62 0.75 -34.36
C PHE A 132 -14.38 0.86 -32.86
N LYS A 133 -13.47 0.05 -32.32
CA LYS A 133 -13.05 0.11 -30.93
C LYS A 133 -11.53 0.03 -30.80
N ASN A 134 -10.99 0.62 -29.74
CA ASN A 134 -9.58 0.51 -29.38
C ASN A 134 -9.36 -0.81 -28.64
N TYR A 135 -8.44 -1.63 -29.15
CA TYR A 135 -8.03 -2.89 -28.53
C TYR A 135 -6.63 -2.78 -27.93
N TYR A 136 -6.51 -3.13 -26.65
CA TYR A 136 -5.25 -3.15 -25.90
C TYR A 136 -4.77 -4.59 -25.70
N SER A 137 -3.73 -4.98 -26.43
CA SER A 137 -3.15 -6.34 -26.37
C SER A 137 -2.59 -6.72 -25.00
N CYS A 138 -2.09 -5.75 -24.24
CA CYS A 138 -1.50 -6.01 -22.92
C CYS A 138 -2.49 -6.57 -21.88
N CYS A 139 -3.77 -6.20 -21.96
CA CYS A 139 -4.82 -6.61 -21.01
C CYS A 139 -6.05 -7.26 -21.68
N ASN A 140 -6.02 -7.45 -23.01
CA ASN A 140 -7.15 -7.93 -23.81
C ASN A 140 -8.44 -7.12 -23.57
N GLN A 141 -8.31 -5.80 -23.42
CA GLN A 141 -9.46 -4.92 -23.23
C GLN A 141 -9.80 -4.19 -24.52
N THR A 142 -11.11 -4.01 -24.72
CA THR A 142 -11.67 -3.23 -25.82
C THR A 142 -12.45 -2.06 -25.23
N VAL A 143 -12.14 -0.86 -25.67
CA VAL A 143 -12.82 0.38 -25.25
C VAL A 143 -13.30 1.15 -26.46
N ASP A 144 -14.36 1.92 -26.29
CA ASP A 144 -14.86 2.78 -27.36
C ASP A 144 -13.80 3.83 -27.73
N THR A 145 -13.79 4.25 -29.00
CA THR A 145 -12.74 5.15 -29.53
C THR A 145 -12.65 6.47 -28.77
N ASP A 146 -13.79 6.91 -28.24
CA ASP A 146 -13.95 8.23 -27.63
C ASP A 146 -13.70 8.20 -26.11
N SER A 147 -13.64 7.01 -25.51
CA SER A 147 -13.46 6.83 -24.06
C SER A 147 -11.99 6.89 -23.59
N GLY A 148 -11.04 6.95 -24.52
CA GLY A 148 -9.61 6.86 -24.18
C GLY A 148 -9.22 5.49 -23.60
N ALA A 149 -8.01 5.38 -23.05
CA ALA A 149 -7.57 4.15 -22.39
C ALA A 149 -8.42 3.88 -21.12
N PRO A 150 -8.77 2.62 -20.80
CA PRO A 150 -9.62 2.29 -19.65
C PRO A 150 -9.02 2.76 -18.31
N SER A 151 -7.69 2.87 -18.26
CA SER A 151 -6.89 3.53 -17.24
C SER A 151 -5.68 4.18 -17.92
N HIS A 152 -5.11 5.25 -17.35
CA HIS A 152 -3.88 5.84 -17.89
C HIS A 152 -2.71 4.84 -17.94
N TYR A 153 -2.72 3.80 -17.10
CA TYR A 153 -1.67 2.79 -16.98
C TYR A 153 -2.21 1.36 -16.97
N HIS A 154 -1.49 0.45 -17.62
CA HIS A 154 -1.71 -1.00 -17.51
C HIS A 154 -1.44 -1.51 -16.10
N PHE A 155 -0.42 -0.96 -15.44
CA PHE A 155 -0.12 -1.23 -14.05
C PHE A 155 0.25 0.05 -13.30
N LEU A 156 -0.30 0.21 -12.10
CA LEU A 156 0.02 1.27 -11.15
C LEU A 156 0.20 0.64 -9.77
N GLY A 157 1.38 0.79 -9.16
CA GLY A 157 1.69 0.13 -7.90
C GLY A 157 3.08 0.46 -7.36
N ARG A 158 3.54 -0.34 -6.38
CA ARG A 158 4.94 -0.37 -5.94
C ARG A 158 5.82 -1.12 -6.95
N HIS A 159 7.06 -0.69 -7.10
CA HIS A 159 8.12 -1.48 -7.71
C HIS A 159 8.34 -2.76 -6.91
N THR A 160 8.80 -3.81 -7.60
CA THR A 160 9.09 -5.10 -6.97
C THR A 160 10.33 -5.72 -7.58
N THR A 161 11.14 -6.40 -6.76
CA THR A 161 12.22 -7.30 -7.20
C THR A 161 11.75 -8.75 -7.30
N VAL A 162 10.50 -9.04 -6.92
CA VAL A 162 9.95 -10.40 -6.79
C VAL A 162 9.16 -10.75 -8.05
N GLU A 163 9.72 -11.62 -8.88
CA GLU A 163 9.13 -12.02 -10.16
C GLU A 163 7.75 -12.69 -10.00
N THR A 164 7.53 -13.44 -8.92
CA THR A 164 6.24 -14.09 -8.63
C THR A 164 5.10 -13.10 -8.38
N ASN A 165 5.41 -11.83 -8.09
CA ASN A 165 4.43 -10.75 -7.92
C ASN A 165 4.11 -10.02 -9.23
N VAL A 166 4.58 -10.54 -10.37
CA VAL A 166 4.41 -9.92 -11.68
C VAL A 166 3.66 -10.88 -12.61
N ARG A 167 2.55 -10.39 -13.17
CA ARG A 167 1.85 -11.05 -14.27
C ARG A 167 2.47 -10.61 -15.58
N TYR A 168 3.44 -11.38 -16.06
CA TYR A 168 4.11 -11.09 -17.33
C TYR A 168 3.17 -11.31 -18.52
N ASN A 169 3.37 -10.50 -19.55
CA ASN A 169 2.73 -10.64 -20.86
C ASN A 169 3.79 -10.49 -21.96
N SER A 170 3.38 -10.72 -23.21
CA SER A 170 4.28 -10.68 -24.37
C SER A 170 4.62 -9.26 -24.84
N THR A 171 4.10 -8.22 -24.18
CA THR A 171 4.18 -6.84 -24.68
C THR A 171 4.84 -5.90 -23.68
N ASN A 172 4.07 -5.20 -22.85
CA ASN A 172 4.56 -4.11 -22.00
C ASN A 172 5.15 -4.59 -20.65
N VAL A 173 4.68 -5.73 -20.12
CA VAL A 173 5.19 -6.34 -18.87
C VAL A 173 5.95 -7.62 -19.23
N ALA A 174 7.14 -7.46 -19.78
CA ALA A 174 7.98 -8.58 -20.23
C ALA A 174 8.98 -9.01 -19.14
N THR A 175 9.57 -10.20 -19.26
CA THR A 175 10.58 -10.66 -18.30
C THR A 175 11.90 -9.90 -18.46
N CYS A 176 12.76 -9.93 -17.45
CA CYS A 176 14.11 -9.34 -17.51
C CYS A 176 14.95 -9.91 -18.67
N VAL A 177 14.76 -11.19 -18.99
CA VAL A 177 15.42 -11.87 -20.13
C VAL A 177 14.96 -11.25 -21.45
N MET A 178 13.65 -11.10 -21.63
CA MET A 178 13.08 -10.48 -22.85
C MET A 178 13.51 -9.02 -23.02
N ARG A 179 13.65 -8.28 -21.92
CA ARG A 179 14.11 -6.89 -21.90
C ARG A 179 15.62 -6.73 -21.98
N LYS A 180 16.38 -7.84 -21.98
CA LYS A 180 17.85 -7.85 -22.00
C LYS A 180 18.45 -6.95 -20.92
N CYS A 181 17.90 -7.01 -19.71
CA CYS A 181 18.45 -6.28 -18.57
C CYS A 181 19.82 -6.89 -18.23
N ALA A 182 20.88 -6.35 -18.82
CA ALA A 182 22.24 -6.86 -18.66
C ALA A 182 22.64 -6.82 -17.17
N GLY A 183 22.92 -7.98 -16.56
CA GLY A 183 23.60 -8.07 -15.26
C GLY A 183 22.88 -7.51 -14.03
N GLN A 184 21.69 -6.90 -14.14
CA GLN A 184 20.96 -6.36 -12.99
C GLN A 184 20.36 -7.45 -12.08
N VAL A 185 20.57 -8.73 -12.42
CA VAL A 185 20.33 -9.90 -11.57
C VAL A 185 21.34 -9.96 -10.40
N ALA A 186 22.44 -9.19 -10.45
CA ALA A 186 23.49 -9.21 -9.44
C ALA A 186 23.16 -8.46 -8.14
N ALA A 187 22.05 -7.73 -8.07
CA ALA A 187 21.47 -7.25 -6.82
C ALA A 187 20.30 -8.13 -6.36
N ARG A 188 20.44 -9.46 -6.52
CA ARG A 188 19.74 -10.43 -5.67
C ARG A 188 20.27 -10.24 -4.25
N ASP A 189 19.80 -9.18 -3.59
CA ASP A 189 20.00 -8.99 -2.17
C ASP A 189 19.55 -10.27 -1.47
N VAL A 190 20.54 -10.86 -0.80
CA VAL A 190 20.45 -11.89 0.23
C VAL A 190 19.13 -11.77 0.99
N VAL A 191 18.56 -12.92 1.31
CA VAL A 191 17.40 -13.12 2.20
C VAL A 191 17.58 -12.33 3.51
N ILE A 192 17.29 -11.02 3.48
CA ILE A 192 17.04 -10.26 4.71
C ILE A 192 15.57 -10.54 4.99
N GLY A 193 15.36 -11.26 6.08
CA GLY A 193 14.13 -11.94 6.48
C GLY A 193 12.87 -11.32 5.88
N GLN A 194 12.07 -12.17 5.23
CA GLN A 194 10.72 -11.87 4.77
C GLN A 194 10.07 -10.90 5.76
N VAL A 195 10.02 -9.62 5.41
CA VAL A 195 9.01 -8.75 5.99
C VAL A 195 7.73 -9.45 5.55
N PRO A 196 6.92 -9.96 6.50
CA PRO A 196 5.71 -10.69 6.13
C PRO A 196 4.96 -9.82 5.13
N PRO A 197 4.43 -10.41 4.04
CA PRO A 197 3.64 -9.64 3.10
C PRO A 197 2.64 -8.85 3.93
N VAL A 198 2.66 -7.52 3.82
CA VAL A 198 1.58 -6.69 4.33
C VAL A 198 0.38 -7.25 3.60
N GLN A 199 -0.35 -8.13 4.29
CA GLN A 199 -1.50 -8.81 3.73
C GLN A 199 -2.36 -7.68 3.21
N SER A 200 -2.58 -7.66 1.89
CA SER A 200 -3.54 -6.73 1.31
C SER A 200 -4.78 -6.87 2.16
N ALA A 201 -5.14 -5.79 2.87
CA ALA A 201 -6.25 -5.81 3.80
C ALA A 201 -7.41 -6.51 3.10
N ALA A 202 -7.89 -7.60 3.69
CA ALA A 202 -9.02 -8.34 3.13
C ALA A 202 -10.13 -7.33 2.80
N PRO A 203 -10.84 -7.48 1.67
CA PRO A 203 -11.95 -6.59 1.35
C PRO A 203 -12.87 -6.50 2.57
N ILE A 204 -13.05 -5.28 3.07
CA ILE A 204 -13.91 -5.01 4.22
C ILE A 204 -15.29 -5.60 3.87
N PRO A 205 -15.83 -6.54 4.67
CA PRO A 205 -17.15 -7.08 4.41
C PRO A 205 -18.15 -5.93 4.38
N SER A 206 -18.92 -5.85 3.30
CA SER A 206 -19.98 -4.87 3.12
C SER A 206 -20.88 -4.89 4.35
N ARG A 207 -20.96 -3.77 5.07
CA ARG A 207 -21.85 -3.62 6.23
C ARG A 207 -23.29 -3.92 5.76
N PRO A 208 -24.02 -4.86 6.37
CA PRO A 208 -25.40 -5.12 6.01
C PRO A 208 -26.22 -3.84 6.22
N ALA A 209 -27.04 -3.48 5.23
CA ALA A 209 -27.92 -2.34 5.31
C ALA A 209 -28.84 -2.50 6.54
N SER A 210 -28.73 -1.59 7.50
CA SER A 210 -29.65 -1.52 8.63
C SER A 210 -31.05 -1.28 8.09
N ARG A 211 -31.90 -2.31 8.22
CA ARG A 211 -33.34 -2.24 7.96
C ARG A 211 -33.95 -1.25 8.96
N MET A 212 -34.30 -0.05 8.48
CA MET A 212 -35.14 0.88 9.22
C MET A 212 -36.54 0.25 9.31
N GLU A 213 -36.90 -0.30 10.46
CA GLU A 213 -38.29 -0.55 10.79
C GLU A 213 -38.90 0.78 11.25
N VAL A 214 -39.77 1.31 10.41
CA VAL A 214 -40.65 2.44 10.74
C VAL A 214 -41.81 1.85 11.54
N SER A 215 -41.92 2.24 12.81
CA SER A 215 -43.15 2.08 13.61
C SER A 215 -44.01 3.34 13.50
#